data_AF-A0A0R1NYE4-F1
#
_entry.id   AF-A0A0R1NYE4-F1
#
_cell.length_a   1.000
_cell.length_b   1.000
_cell.length_c   1.000
_cell.angle_alpha   90.00
_cell.angle_beta   90.00
_cell.angle_gamma   90.00
#
_symmetry.space_group_name_H-M   'P 1'
#
loop_
_entity.id
_entity.type
_entity.pdbx_description
1 polymer ?
#
loop_
_entity_poly.entity_id
_entity_poly.type
_entity_poly.pdbx_seq_one_letter_code
_entity_poly.pdbx_strand_id
1 'polypeptide(L)'
;MKKVKGFFIFESAIAIIISLFAVSCLYLTVAESQKNGREMELKTDRVYAYHVLKANNLDQITVHDHVYERIGQHYLNDKNTNQKYKIAD
;
A
#
# COMPACT_ATOMS: atom_id res chain seq x y z
N MET A 1 -55.10 11.63 9.18
CA MET A 1 -53.69 11.18 9.07
C MET A 1 -53.56 9.78 9.67
N LYS A 2 -53.76 8.72 8.88
CA LYS A 2 -53.58 7.33 9.35
C LYS A 2 -52.07 7.03 9.43
N LYS A 3 -51.66 6.48 10.57
CA LYS A 3 -50.27 6.34 11.03
C LYS A 3 -49.36 5.64 10.02
N VAL A 4 -48.49 6.42 9.39
CA VAL A 4 -47.36 6.01 8.53
C VAL A 4 -46.17 5.51 9.39
N LYS A 5 -46.43 4.98 10.60
CA LYS A 5 -45.36 4.67 11.57
C LYS A 5 -44.47 3.50 11.13
N GLY A 6 -45.01 2.50 10.44
CA GLY A 6 -44.24 1.34 9.97
C GLY A 6 -43.35 1.64 8.76
N PHE A 7 -43.79 2.55 7.88
CA PHE A 7 -43.03 2.97 6.70
C PHE A 7 -41.73 3.68 7.09
N PHE A 8 -41.80 4.60 8.06
CA PHE A 8 -40.61 5.29 8.58
C PHE A 8 -39.61 4.35 9.25
N ILE A 9 -40.07 3.30 9.95
CA ILE A 9 -39.18 2.32 10.59
C ILE A 9 -38.43 1.50 9.54
N PHE A 10 -39.12 1.07 8.48
CA PHE A 10 -38.51 0.30 7.40
C PHE A 10 -37.50 1.12 6.60
N GLU A 11 -37.84 2.36 6.26
CA GLU A 11 -36.93 3.30 5.59
C GLU A 11 -35.68 3.57 6.44
N SER A 12 -35.87 3.77 7.74
CA SER A 12 -34.74 3.96 8.68
C SER A 12 -33.86 2.72 8.77
N ALA A 13 -34.44 1.52 8.79
CA ALA A 13 -33.68 0.27 8.80
C ALA A 13 -32.83 0.10 7.53
N ILE A 14 -33.39 0.40 6.36
CA ILE A 14 -32.65 0.38 5.09
C ILE A 14 -31.53 1.43 5.10
N ALA A 15 -31.82 2.64 5.57
CA ALA A 15 -30.82 3.71 5.66
C ALA A 15 -29.64 3.31 6.56
N ILE A 16 -29.92 2.65 7.69
CA ILE A 16 -28.87 2.13 8.59
C ILE A 16 -28.03 1.06 7.89
N ILE A 17 -28.67 0.11 7.20
CA ILE A 17 -27.96 -0.95 6.46
C ILE A 17 -27.04 -0.33 5.40
N ILE A 18 -27.55 0.60 4.59
CA ILE A 18 -26.75 1.30 3.58
C ILE A 18 -25.59 2.06 4.23
N SER A 19 -25.83 2.73 5.37
CA SER A 19 -24.79 3.46 6.10
C SER A 19 -23.69 2.53 6.59
N LEU A 20 -24.02 1.34 7.10
CA LEU A 20 -23.04 0.33 7.52
C LEU A 20 -22.19 -0.16 6.35
N PHE A 21 -22.81 -0.41 5.19
CA PHE A 21 -22.06 -0.78 3.98
C PHE A 21 -21.14 0.36 3.51
N ALA A 22 -21.63 1.59 3.49
CA ALA A 22 -20.84 2.75 3.07
C ALA A 22 -19.60 2.94 3.95
N VAL A 23 -19.77 2.88 5.28
CA VAL A 23 -18.64 2.99 6.23
C VAL A 23 -17.66 1.83 6.06
N SER A 24 -18.16 0.60 5.84
CA SER A 24 -17.31 -0.57 5.63
C SER A 24 -16.49 -0.47 4.35
N CYS A 25 -17.10 -0.05 3.24
CA CYS A 25 -16.40 0.18 1.98
C CYS A 25 -15.33 1.27 2.14
N LEU A 26 -15.67 2.39 2.80
CA LEU A 26 -14.71 3.45 3.05
C LEU A 26 -13.51 2.96 3.86
N TYR A 27 -13.75 2.19 4.92
CA TYR A 27 -12.68 1.59 5.72
C TYR A 27 -11.77 0.71 4.88
N LEU A 28 -12.34 -0.21 4.08
CA LEU A 28 -11.56 -1.08 3.21
C LEU A 28 -10.75 -0.29 2.19
N THR A 29 -11.35 0.72 1.56
CA THR A 29 -10.65 1.60 0.60
C THR A 29 -9.48 2.32 1.26
N VAL A 30 -9.64 2.86 2.47
CA VAL A 30 -8.56 3.54 3.19
C VAL A 30 -7.45 2.57 3.57
N ALA A 31 -7.80 1.40 4.11
CA ALA A 31 -6.83 0.37 4.50
C ALA A 31 -6.00 -0.12 3.31
N GLU A 32 -6.66 -0.38 2.18
CA GLU A 32 -5.99 -0.83 0.96
C GLU A 32 -5.17 0.30 0.32
N SER A 33 -5.64 1.54 0.36
CA SER A 33 -4.88 2.70 -0.12
C SER A 33 -3.58 2.90 0.67
N GLN A 34 -3.61 2.75 2.00
CA GLN A 34 -2.41 2.84 2.83
C GLN A 34 -1.42 1.71 2.51
N LYS A 35 -1.92 0.48 2.38
CA LYS A 35 -1.10 -0.68 2.01
C LYS A 35 -0.44 -0.48 0.64
N ASN A 36 -1.23 -0.09 -0.36
CA ASN A 36 -0.76 0.16 -1.71
C ASN A 36 0.25 1.30 -1.76
N GLY A 37 0.02 2.39 -1.01
CA GLY A 37 0.96 3.50 -0.89
C GLY A 37 2.32 3.03 -0.39
N ARG A 38 2.35 2.24 0.70
CA ARG A 38 3.60 1.70 1.25
C ARG A 38 4.30 0.72 0.31
N GLU A 39 3.55 -0.13 -0.39
CA GLU A 39 4.13 -1.04 -1.39
C GLU A 39 4.73 -0.28 -2.57
N MET A 40 4.09 0.81 -3.01
CA MET A 40 4.60 1.70 -4.05
C MET A 40 5.85 2.45 -3.60
N GLU A 41 5.87 3.01 -2.39
CA GLU A 41 7.04 3.66 -1.80
C GLU A 41 8.23 2.71 -1.78
N LEU A 42 8.08 1.51 -1.23
CA LEU A 42 9.15 0.50 -1.19
C LEU A 42 9.61 0.08 -2.60
N LYS A 43 8.70 0.01 -3.58
CA LYS A 43 9.07 -0.29 -4.96
C LYS A 43 9.90 0.85 -5.56
N THR A 44 9.49 2.10 -5.37
CA THR A 44 10.20 3.28 -5.83
C THR A 44 11.58 3.38 -5.20
N ASP A 45 11.68 3.17 -3.89
CA ASP A 45 12.94 3.19 -3.14
C ASP A 45 13.93 2.15 -3.66
N ARG A 46 13.46 0.92 -3.94
CA ARG A 46 14.30 -0.12 -4.54
C ARG A 46 14.79 0.25 -5.92
N VAL A 47 13.93 0.78 -6.79
CA VAL A 47 14.33 1.20 -8.14
C VAL A 47 15.34 2.34 -8.07
N TYR A 48 15.10 3.32 -7.19
CA TYR A 48 16.02 4.42 -6.94
C TYR A 48 17.37 3.92 -6.43
N ALA A 49 17.37 3.06 -5.41
CA ALA A 49 18.59 2.45 -4.86
C ALA A 49 19.39 1.74 -5.95
N TYR A 50 18.74 0.91 -6.77
CA TYR A 50 19.39 0.19 -7.87
C TYR A 50 20.00 1.17 -8.88
N HIS A 51 19.28 2.22 -9.27
CA HIS A 51 19.78 3.22 -10.21
C HIS A 51 21.02 3.94 -9.66
N VAL A 52 21.00 4.37 -8.39
CA VAL A 52 22.13 5.06 -7.76
C VAL A 52 23.34 4.13 -7.59
N LEU A 53 23.13 2.88 -7.16
CA LEU A 53 24.19 1.88 -7.04
C LEU A 53 24.85 1.59 -8.40
N LYS A 54 24.06 1.45 -9.47
CA LYS A 54 24.54 1.21 -10.83
C LYS A 54 25.29 2.42 -11.39
N ALA A 55 24.75 3.63 -11.23
CA ALA A 55 25.34 4.85 -11.77
C ALA A 55 26.65 5.24 -11.06
N ASN A 56 26.76 5.00 -9.76
CA ASN A 56 27.92 5.40 -8.95
C ASN A 56 28.89 4.23 -8.67
N ASN A 57 28.61 3.03 -9.20
CA ASN A 57 29.34 1.80 -8.93
C ASN A 57 29.56 1.53 -7.44
N LEU A 58 28.50 1.72 -6.65
CA LEU A 58 28.49 1.47 -5.20
C LEU A 58 27.96 0.05 -4.94
N ASP A 59 28.43 -0.56 -3.85
CA ASP A 59 27.99 -1.90 -3.44
C ASP A 59 26.73 -1.85 -2.55
N GLN A 60 26.60 -0.80 -1.73
CA GLN A 60 25.47 -0.62 -0.83
C GLN A 60 25.05 0.85 -0.68
N ILE A 61 23.77 1.08 -0.43
CA ILE A 61 23.20 2.39 -0.15
C ILE A 61 22.08 2.26 0.88
N THR A 62 21.93 3.27 1.72
CA THR A 62 20.78 3.41 2.62
C THR A 62 19.78 4.36 1.99
N VAL A 63 18.55 3.89 1.79
CA VAL A 63 17.42 4.71 1.32
C VAL A 63 16.34 4.63 2.39
N HIS A 64 15.98 5.80 2.93
CA HIS A 64 15.19 5.90 4.15
C HIS A 64 15.79 5.02 5.26
N ASP A 65 15.05 3.99 5.70
CA ASP A 65 15.44 3.11 6.79
C ASP A 65 15.98 1.75 6.29
N HIS A 66 16.08 1.55 4.98
CA HIS A 66 16.47 0.28 4.37
C HIS A 66 17.87 0.34 3.78
N VAL A 67 18.67 -0.70 4.05
CA VAL A 67 20.00 -0.87 3.45
C VAL A 67 19.88 -1.82 2.26
N TYR A 68 20.09 -1.26 1.07
CA TYR A 68 20.05 -2.00 -0.19
C TYR A 68 21.46 -2.30 -0.68
N GLU A 69 21.68 -3.53 -1.10
CA GLU A 69 22.95 -4.03 -1.63
C GLU A 69 22.74 -4.58 -3.03
N ARG A 70 23.64 -4.20 -3.96
CA ARG A 70 23.60 -4.70 -5.33
C ARG A 70 24.12 -6.14 -5.36
N ILE A 71 23.26 -7.08 -5.72
CA ILE A 71 23.66 -8.48 -5.93
C ILE A 71 23.61 -8.79 -7.43
N GLY A 72 24.73 -8.62 -8.12
CA GLY A 72 24.82 -8.86 -9.56
C GLY A 72 24.15 -7.77 -10.41
N GLN A 73 23.74 -8.11 -11.63
CA GLN A 73 23.32 -7.11 -12.63
C GLN A 73 21.89 -6.61 -12.48
N HIS A 74 20.96 -7.40 -11.94
CA HIS A 74 19.52 -7.05 -11.89
C HIS A 74 18.84 -7.42 -10.56
N TYR A 75 19.62 -7.61 -9.49
CA TYR A 75 19.05 -7.93 -8.18
C TYR A 75 19.53 -6.95 -7.11
N LEU A 76 18.60 -6.65 -6.22
CA LEU A 76 18.83 -5.95 -4.98
C LEU A 76 18.56 -6.87 -3.81
N ASN A 77 19.41 -6.81 -2.80
CA ASN A 77 19.16 -7.41 -1.50
C ASN A 77 18.85 -6.31 -0.51
N ASP A 78 17.73 -6.43 0.17
CA ASP A 78 17.39 -5.60 1.32
C ASP A 78 17.96 -6.29 2.56
N LYS A 79 18.99 -5.71 3.18
CA LYS A 79 19.63 -6.30 4.37
C LYS A 79 18.72 -6.27 5.60
N ASN A 80 17.76 -5.34 5.66
CA ASN A 80 16.85 -5.23 6.80
C ASN A 80 15.84 -6.37 6.81
N THR A 81 15.32 -6.73 5.63
CA THR A 81 14.31 -7.80 5.48
C THR A 81 14.93 -9.14 5.05
N ASN A 82 16.20 -9.13 4.66
CA ASN A 82 16.93 -10.25 4.06
C ASN A 82 16.22 -10.83 2.82
N GLN A 83 15.53 -9.97 2.08
CA GLN A 83 14.78 -10.33 0.88
C GLN A 83 15.50 -9.88 -0.38
N LYS A 84 15.49 -10.76 -1.39
CA LYS A 84 16.05 -10.50 -2.71
C LYS A 84 14.95 -10.07 -3.67
N TYR A 85 15.17 -8.96 -4.35
CA TYR A 85 14.26 -8.39 -5.32
C TYR A 85 14.92 -8.35 -6.69
N LYS A 86 14.22 -8.86 -7.71
CA LYS A 86 14.60 -8.66 -9.10
C LYS A 86 14.11 -7.29 -9.55
N ILE A 87 15.01 -6.46 -10.04
CA ILE A 87 14.67 -5.18 -10.66
C ILE A 87 14.66 -5.41 -12.18
N ALA A 88 13.50 -5.21 -12.80
CA ALA A 88 13.44 -5.15 -14.25
C ALA A 88 14.01 -3.80 -14.69
N ASP A 89 15.00 -3.84 -15.59
CA ASP A 89 15.56 -2.65 -16.25
C ASP A 89 14.48 -1.91 -17.05
#